data_AF-A0A179A2A9-F1
#
_entry.id   AF-A0A179A2A9-F1
#
_cell.length_a   1.000
_cell.length_b   1.000
_cell.length_c   1.000
_cell.angle_alpha   90.00
_cell.angle_beta   90.00
_cell.angle_gamma   90.00
#
_symmetry.space_group_name_H-M   'P 1'
#
loop_
_entity.id
_entity.type
_entity.pdbx_description
1 polymer ?
#
loop_
_entity_poly.entity_id
_entity_poly.type
_entity_poly.pdbx_seq_one_letter_code
_entity_poly.pdbx_strand_id
1 'polypeptide(L)'
;MTSTSPPEHRNLVPINNFVSSTGKDGSLMVTDIYIFPDRLAEYVALVTPVVHKMRAMPECLFCEISQDPTDPAHIRIQHSWTKGTDWFTESHG
;
A
#
# COMPACT_ATOMS: atom_id res chain seq x y z
N MET A 1 -8.37 -11.08 37.56
CA MET A 1 -7.57 -10.64 36.39
C MET A 1 -8.41 -9.63 35.65
N THR A 2 -8.12 -8.35 35.83
CA THR A 2 -8.82 -7.25 35.15
C THR A 2 -8.50 -7.34 33.67
N SER A 3 -9.53 -7.54 32.83
CA SER A 3 -9.39 -7.42 31.39
C SER A 3 -9.04 -5.96 31.08
N THR A 4 -7.77 -5.68 30.84
CA THR A 4 -7.37 -4.41 30.23
C THR A 4 -8.07 -4.35 28.88
N SER A 5 -8.96 -3.38 28.74
CA SER A 5 -9.68 -3.20 27.50
C SER A 5 -8.66 -2.85 26.39
N PRO A 6 -8.80 -3.38 25.16
CA PRO A 6 -7.90 -3.10 24.02
C PRO A 6 -7.52 -1.62 23.76
N PRO A 7 -8.31 -0.59 24.16
CA PRO A 7 -7.90 0.80 24.04
C PRO A 7 -6.62 1.19 24.79
N GLU A 8 -6.32 0.56 25.93
CA GLU A 8 -5.23 1.03 26.82
C GLU A 8 -3.83 0.75 26.26
N HIS A 9 -3.64 -0.36 25.55
CA HIS A 9 -2.33 -0.70 24.96
C HIS A 9 -1.95 0.22 23.80
N ARG A 10 -2.94 0.82 23.10
CA ARG A 10 -2.69 1.76 22.00
C ARG A 10 -2.01 3.04 22.49
N ASN A 11 -2.24 3.42 23.73
CA ASN A 11 -1.61 4.58 24.35
C ASN A 11 -0.15 4.32 24.76
N LEU A 12 0.30 3.06 24.75
CA LEU A 12 1.68 2.67 25.07
C LEU A 12 2.62 2.78 23.86
N VAL A 13 2.07 2.77 22.65
CA VAL A 13 2.83 2.92 21.40
C VAL A 13 2.50 4.30 20.81
N PRO A 14 3.49 5.13 20.43
CA PRO A 14 3.23 6.43 19.81
C PRO A 14 2.76 6.24 18.36
N ILE A 15 1.48 5.90 18.20
CA ILE A 15 0.85 5.74 16.89
C ILE A 15 0.43 7.12 16.38
N ASN A 16 1.11 7.61 15.34
CA ASN A 16 0.78 8.92 14.73
C ASN A 16 -0.60 8.91 14.06
N ASN A 17 -0.94 7.83 13.35
CA ASN A 17 -2.22 7.65 12.67
C ASN A 17 -2.75 6.25 12.96
N PHE A 18 -3.88 6.16 13.67
CA PHE A 18 -4.55 4.89 13.93
C PHE A 18 -5.72 4.71 12.95
N VAL A 19 -5.62 3.72 12.08
CA VAL A 19 -6.69 3.35 11.15
C VAL A 19 -7.09 1.90 11.42
N SER A 20 -8.38 1.67 11.62
CA SER A 20 -8.88 0.29 11.79
C SER A 20 -8.97 -0.39 10.43
N SER A 21 -8.54 -1.64 10.38
CA SER A 21 -8.73 -2.48 9.20
C SER A 21 -10.22 -2.74 8.94
N THR A 22 -10.61 -2.86 7.67
CA THR A 22 -11.94 -3.28 7.23
C THR A 22 -11.96 -4.73 6.71
N GLY A 23 -10.78 -5.35 6.55
CA GLY A 23 -10.59 -6.80 6.47
C GLY A 23 -10.10 -7.37 7.82
N LYS A 24 -9.79 -8.68 7.86
CA LYS A 24 -9.32 -9.36 9.08
C LYS A 24 -8.08 -8.66 9.68
N ASP A 25 -7.08 -8.40 8.83
CA ASP A 25 -5.79 -7.84 9.24
C ASP A 25 -5.28 -6.72 8.31
N GLY A 26 -6.04 -6.37 7.26
CA GLY A 26 -5.58 -5.48 6.19
C GLY A 26 -4.59 -6.19 5.25
N SER A 27 -3.87 -5.45 4.42
CA SER A 27 -2.85 -6.03 3.54
C SER A 27 -1.73 -5.04 3.23
N LEU A 28 -0.54 -5.57 3.01
CA LEU A 28 0.63 -4.85 2.53
C LEU A 28 1.18 -5.62 1.32
N MET A 29 1.38 -4.91 0.22
CA MET A 29 1.99 -5.45 -0.99
C MET A 29 3.27 -4.68 -1.27
N VAL A 30 4.32 -5.45 -1.56
CA VAL A 30 5.62 -4.94 -1.97
C VAL A 30 5.94 -5.58 -3.30
N THR A 31 6.07 -4.74 -4.33
CA THR A 31 6.35 -5.21 -5.69
C THR A 31 7.68 -4.65 -6.13
N ASP A 32 8.59 -5.54 -6.49
CA ASP A 32 9.87 -5.22 -7.09
C ASP A 32 9.73 -5.29 -8.61
N ILE A 33 10.06 -4.20 -9.31
CA ILE A 33 9.74 -4.03 -10.74
C ILE A 33 10.99 -3.66 -11.51
N TYR A 34 11.29 -4.46 -12.52
CA TYR A 34 12.34 -4.22 -13.50
C TYR A 34 11.70 -3.84 -14.84
N ILE A 35 11.98 -2.65 -15.32
CA ILE A 35 11.43 -2.09 -16.55
C ILE A 35 12.54 -2.08 -17.59
N PHE A 36 12.23 -2.36 -18.86
CA PHE A 36 13.20 -2.10 -19.92
C PHE A 36 13.47 -0.58 -19.99
N PRO A 37 14.73 -0.11 -19.99
CA PRO A 37 15.02 1.32 -19.88
C PRO A 37 14.37 2.19 -20.97
N ASP A 38 14.24 1.66 -22.19
CA ASP A 38 13.58 2.33 -23.34
C ASP A 38 12.04 2.38 -23.22
N ARG A 39 11.47 1.65 -22.25
CA ARG A 39 10.04 1.59 -21.94
C ARG A 39 9.66 2.34 -20.67
N LEU A 40 10.61 2.95 -19.96
CA LEU A 40 10.36 3.63 -18.70
C LEU A 40 9.31 4.74 -18.83
N ALA A 41 9.41 5.59 -19.85
CA ALA A 41 8.45 6.67 -20.08
C ALA A 41 7.03 6.15 -20.36
N GLU A 42 6.91 5.07 -21.14
CA GLU A 42 5.65 4.40 -21.42
C GLU A 42 5.03 3.81 -20.15
N TYR A 43 5.85 3.11 -19.34
CA TYR A 43 5.43 2.57 -18.04
C TYR A 43 4.91 3.67 -17.11
N VAL A 44 5.65 4.78 -16.97
CA VAL A 44 5.26 5.92 -16.12
C VAL A 44 3.91 6.48 -16.56
N ALA A 45 3.69 6.65 -17.87
CA ALA A 45 2.42 7.15 -18.40
C ALA A 45 1.25 6.19 -18.09
N LEU A 46 1.47 4.87 -18.18
CA LEU A 46 0.47 3.86 -17.88
C LEU A 46 0.12 3.78 -16.39
N VAL A 47 1.14 3.83 -15.51
CA VAL A 47 0.95 3.61 -14.07
C VAL A 47 0.46 4.85 -13.33
N THR A 48 0.78 6.05 -13.82
CA THR A 48 0.39 7.33 -13.20
C THR A 48 -1.10 7.43 -12.87
N PRO A 49 -2.05 7.21 -13.81
CA PRO A 49 -3.48 7.28 -13.49
C PRO A 49 -3.93 6.19 -12.50
N VAL A 50 -3.28 5.01 -12.52
CA VAL A 50 -3.57 3.91 -11.59
C VAL A 50 -3.17 4.30 -10.16
N VAL A 51 -1.97 4.85 -9.98
CA VAL A 51 -1.49 5.32 -8.67
C VAL A 51 -2.38 6.44 -8.13
N HIS A 52 -2.79 7.39 -8.97
CA HIS A 52 -3.76 8.42 -8.56
C HIS A 52 -5.09 7.81 -8.11
N LYS A 53 -5.62 6.84 -8.85
CA LYS A 53 -6.85 6.15 -8.48
C LYS A 53 -6.70 5.42 -7.15
N MET A 54 -5.63 4.64 -6.97
CA MET A 54 -5.34 3.91 -5.72
C MET A 54 -5.27 4.88 -4.53
N ARG A 55 -4.51 5.97 -4.65
CA ARG A 55 -4.35 6.97 -3.58
C ARG A 55 -5.64 7.71 -3.23
N ALA A 56 -6.62 7.74 -4.13
CA ALA A 56 -7.93 8.32 -3.88
C ALA A 56 -8.90 7.35 -3.18
N MET A 57 -8.57 6.06 -3.10
CA MET A 57 -9.43 5.06 -2.45
C MET A 57 -9.35 5.19 -0.93
N PRO A 58 -10.48 5.23 -0.20
CA PRO A 58 -10.48 5.32 1.26
C PRO A 58 -9.87 4.08 1.93
N GLU A 59 -9.81 2.95 1.22
CA GLU A 59 -9.16 1.73 1.68
C GLU A 59 -7.64 1.79 1.59
N CYS A 60 -7.07 2.66 0.74
CA CYS A 60 -5.63 2.80 0.57
C CYS A 60 -5.04 3.62 1.71
N LEU A 61 -4.17 3.00 2.52
CA LEU A 61 -3.46 3.67 3.61
C LEU A 61 -2.27 4.49 3.09
N PHE A 62 -1.53 3.92 2.14
CA PHE A 62 -0.46 4.58 1.40
C PHE A 62 -0.16 3.81 0.12
N CYS A 63 0.44 4.50 -0.86
CA CYS A 63 1.01 3.90 -2.05
C CYS A 63 2.23 4.72 -2.44
N GLU A 64 3.42 4.21 -2.11
CA GLU A 64 4.69 4.88 -2.29
C GLU A 64 5.60 4.11 -3.24
N ILE A 65 6.47 4.86 -3.92
CA ILE A 65 7.40 4.34 -4.92
C ILE A 65 8.79 4.79 -4.54
N SER A 66 9.73 3.86 -4.43
CA SER A 66 11.16 4.14 -4.39
C SER A 66 11.81 3.66 -5.69
N GLN A 67 12.87 4.34 -6.10
CA GLN A 67 13.62 4.05 -7.32
C GLN A 67 15.08 3.78 -6.94
N ASP A 68 15.71 2.81 -7.58
CA ASP A 68 17.15 2.57 -7.40
C ASP A 68 17.93 3.81 -7.90
N PRO A 69 18.84 4.39 -7.09
CA PRO A 69 19.58 5.58 -7.48
C PRO A 69 20.59 5.35 -8.62
N THR A 70 20.90 4.09 -8.94
CA THR A 70 21.84 3.65 -9.97
C THR A 70 21.18 2.96 -11.17
N ASP A 71 19.92 2.52 -11.03
CA ASP A 71 19.09 1.98 -12.11
C ASP A 71 17.68 2.60 -12.08
N PRO A 72 17.43 3.67 -12.86
CA PRO A 72 16.12 4.33 -12.90
C PRO A 72 14.98 3.43 -13.38
N ALA A 73 15.28 2.29 -14.01
CA ALA A 73 14.28 1.34 -14.47
C ALA A 73 13.99 0.22 -13.45
N HIS A 74 14.68 0.22 -12.30
CA HIS A 74 14.38 -0.61 -11.14
C HIS A 74 13.64 0.22 -10.09
N ILE A 75 12.37 -0.11 -9.86
CA ILE A 75 11.53 0.56 -8.86
C ILE A 75 10.92 -0.45 -7.90
N ARG A 76 10.55 0.04 -6.72
CA ARG A 76 9.76 -0.70 -5.74
C ARG A 76 8.49 0.07 -5.41
N ILE A 77 7.36 -0.60 -5.56
CA ILE A 77 6.05 -0.07 -5.15
C ILE A 77 5.67 -0.72 -3.83
N GLN A 78 5.29 0.10 -2.85
CA GLN A 78 4.85 -0.31 -1.53
C GLN A 78 3.48 0.30 -1.28
N HIS A 79 2.48 -0.55 -1.08
CA HIS A 79 1.14 -0.05 -0.82
C HIS A 79 0.39 -0.90 0.19
N SER A 80 -0.31 -0.23 1.09
CA SER A 80 -1.02 -0.84 2.20
C SER A 80 -2.48 -0.47 2.18
N TRP A 81 -3.33 -1.38 2.63
CA TRP A 81 -4.77 -1.26 2.54
C TRP A 81 -5.46 -1.71 3.83
N THR A 82 -6.60 -1.09 4.12
CA THR A 82 -7.51 -1.57 5.17
C THR A 82 -8.23 -2.85 4.75
N LYS A 83 -8.19 -3.24 3.48
CA LYS A 83 -8.77 -4.49 2.98
C LYS A 83 -7.77 -5.64 3.04
N GLY A 84 -8.26 -6.86 3.21
CA GLY A 84 -7.45 -8.08 3.16
C GLY A 84 -7.03 -8.43 1.72
N THR A 85 -6.17 -9.44 1.56
CA THR A 85 -5.71 -9.89 0.23
C THR A 85 -6.82 -10.52 -0.62
N ASP A 86 -7.84 -11.08 0.04
CA ASP A 86 -9.07 -11.61 -0.55
C ASP A 86 -9.80 -10.57 -1.42
N TRP A 87 -9.83 -9.32 -0.96
CA TRP A 87 -10.43 -8.20 -1.69
C TRP A 87 -9.82 -7.98 -3.09
N PHE A 88 -8.53 -8.31 -3.29
CA PHE A 88 -7.89 -8.19 -4.61
C PHE A 88 -8.17 -9.38 -5.53
N THR A 89 -8.57 -10.52 -4.97
CA THR A 89 -8.90 -11.73 -5.72
C THR A 89 -10.37 -11.80 -6.12
N GLU A 90 -11.22 -11.09 -5.40
CA GLU A 90 -12.63 -10.94 -5.76
C GLU A 90 -12.75 -10.00 -6.97
N SER A 91 -13.40 -10.47 -8.02
CA SER A 91 -13.64 -9.71 -9.24
C SER A 91 -14.54 -8.52 -8.91
N HIS A 92 -13.93 -7.35 -8.70
CA HIS A 92 -14.67 -6.10 -8.64
C HIS A 92 -14.97 -5.71 -10.08
N GLY A 93 -16.19 -6.04 -10.53
CA GLY A 93 -16.71 -5.70 -11.86
C GLY A 93 -16.64 -4.21 -12.18
#